data_AF-A0A8X6KTX1-F1
#
_entry.id   AF-A0A8X6KTX1-F1
#
_cell.length_a   1.000
_cell.length_b   1.000
_cell.length_c   1.000
_cell.angle_alpha   90.00
_cell.angle_beta   90.00
_cell.angle_gamma   90.00
#
_symmetry.space_group_name_H-M   'P 1'
#
loop_
_entity.id
_entity.type
_entity.pdbx_description
1 polymer ?
#
loop_
_entity_poly.entity_id
_entity_poly.type
_entity_poly.pdbx_seq_one_letter_code
_entity_poly.pdbx_strand_id
1 'polypeptide(L)'
;MLCFEKTPFAAPYSLIYSGPYGILQRIGKGFLLRIGTKEVRIRVSVDRIKPAYILADDPTSLGPSLPTPGSSRTTITTHSGRRVHFTDFFQA
;
A
#
# COMPACT_ATOMS: atom_id res chain seq x y z
N MET A 1 4.46 0.12 -5.07
CA MET A 1 3.29 -0.28 -4.25
C MET A 1 3.10 -1.78 -4.40
N LEU A 2 3.02 -2.52 -3.28
CA LEU A 2 2.71 -3.94 -3.28
C LEU A 2 1.21 -4.16 -3.09
N CYS A 3 0.69 -5.26 -3.61
CA CYS A 3 -0.72 -5.59 -3.52
C CYS A 3 -1.01 -7.08 -3.65
N PHE A 4 -2.10 -7.53 -3.05
CA PHE A 4 -2.57 -8.90 -3.17
C PHE A 4 -3.61 -9.03 -4.27
N GLU A 5 -3.51 -10.09 -5.08
CA GLU A 5 -4.51 -10.42 -6.10
C GLU A 5 -5.53 -11.43 -5.56
N LYS A 6 -6.83 -11.21 -5.83
CA LYS A 6 -7.88 -12.17 -5.51
C LYS A 6 -7.80 -13.40 -6.43
N THR A 7 -7.72 -14.59 -5.83
CA THR A 7 -7.68 -15.85 -6.59
C THR A 7 -9.04 -16.13 -7.26
N PRO A 8 -9.07 -16.48 -8.55
CA PRO A 8 -10.34 -16.71 -9.27
C PRO A 8 -11.00 -18.04 -8.94
N PHE A 9 -10.22 -19.05 -8.53
CA PHE A 9 -10.71 -20.37 -8.16
C PHE A 9 -10.04 -20.81 -6.85
N ALA A 10 -10.70 -20.51 -5.73
CA ALA A 10 -10.24 -20.88 -4.40
C ALA A 10 -10.78 -22.27 -4.04
N ALA A 11 -9.88 -23.23 -3.85
CA ALA A 11 -10.21 -24.51 -3.24
C ALA A 11 -10.71 -24.29 -1.79
N PRO A 12 -11.54 -25.19 -1.23
CA PRO A 12 -11.91 -25.11 0.18
C PRO A 12 -10.63 -25.07 1.03
N TYR A 13 -10.55 -24.10 1.96
CA TYR A 13 -9.39 -23.80 2.82
C TYR A 13 -8.20 -23.06 2.18
N SER A 14 -8.33 -22.55 0.95
CA SER A 14 -7.30 -21.69 0.34
C SER A 14 -7.48 -20.21 0.67
N LEU A 15 -6.37 -19.45 0.64
CA LEU A 15 -6.40 -18.00 0.82
C LEU A 15 -7.09 -17.32 -0.37
N ILE A 16 -8.04 -16.43 -0.06
CA ILE A 16 -8.81 -15.63 -1.04
C ILE A 16 -7.91 -14.70 -1.84
N TYR A 17 -6.79 -14.28 -1.23
CA TYR A 17 -5.82 -13.38 -1.81
C TYR A 17 -4.46 -14.05 -1.83
N SER A 18 -3.79 -13.93 -2.97
CA SER A 18 -2.43 -14.44 -3.16
C SER A 18 -1.44 -13.28 -3.08
N GLY A 19 -0.33 -13.56 -2.40
CA GLY A 19 0.98 -12.87 -2.38
C GLY A 19 1.04 -11.33 -2.42
N PRO A 20 2.01 -10.69 -1.75
CA PRO A 20 2.30 -9.29 -2.04
C PRO A 20 3.00 -9.19 -3.40
N TYR A 21 2.27 -8.76 -4.42
CA TYR A 21 2.76 -8.52 -5.79
C TYR A 21 3.13 -7.08 -6.02
N GLY A 22 4.25 -6.86 -6.71
CA GLY A 22 4.65 -5.53 -7.15
C GLY A 22 3.76 -5.05 -8.30
N ILE A 23 3.18 -3.85 -8.14
CA ILE A 23 2.52 -3.17 -9.26
C ILE A 23 3.60 -2.54 -10.12
N LEU A 24 3.67 -2.95 -11.39
CA LEU A 24 4.56 -2.36 -12.40
C LEU A 24 3.96 -1.10 -12.99
N GLN A 25 2.67 -1.15 -13.35
CA GLN A 25 1.99 -0.04 -14.02
C GLN A 25 0.49 -0.06 -13.75
N ARG A 26 -0.12 1.12 -13.66
CA ARG A 26 -1.57 1.32 -13.65
C ARG A 26 -2.03 1.80 -15.03
N ILE A 27 -3.02 1.14 -15.61
CA ILE A 27 -3.63 1.50 -16.90
C ILE A 27 -5.13 1.64 -16.69
N GLY A 28 -5.59 2.87 -16.46
CA GLY A 28 -6.99 3.19 -16.18
C GLY A 28 -7.51 2.42 -14.94
N LYS A 29 -8.47 1.51 -15.16
CA LYS A 29 -9.05 0.63 -14.13
C LYS A 29 -8.32 -0.72 -13.97
N GLY A 30 -7.22 -0.92 -14.69
CA GLY A 30 -6.41 -2.13 -14.62
C GLY A 30 -5.01 -1.89 -14.07
N PHE A 31 -4.41 -2.93 -13.49
CA PHE A 31 -3.04 -2.93 -12.99
C PHE A 31 -2.26 -4.08 -13.61
N LEU A 32 -0.98 -3.82 -13.86
CA LEU A 32 0.01 -4.79 -14.28
C LEU A 32 0.80 -5.22 -13.06
N LEU A 33 0.64 -6.48 -12.68
CA LEU A 33 1.34 -7.08 -11.53
C LEU A 33 2.59 -7.81 -12.00
N ARG A 34 3.61 -7.87 -11.13
CA ARG A 34 4.77 -8.77 -11.27
C ARG A 34 4.58 -9.98 -10.38
N ILE A 35 4.31 -11.13 -10.98
CA ILE A 35 4.13 -12.41 -10.28
C ILE A 35 5.34 -13.31 -10.56
N GLY A 36 6.12 -13.64 -9.52
CA GLY A 36 7.31 -14.50 -9.62
C GLY A 36 8.57 -13.77 -10.11
N THR A 37 9.53 -14.54 -10.62
CA THR A 37 10.85 -14.07 -11.12
C THR A 37 10.85 -13.71 -12.60
N LYS A 38 9.90 -14.23 -13.36
CA LYS A 38 9.64 -13.80 -14.73
C LYS A 38 8.62 -12.67 -14.67
N GLU A 39 8.77 -11.64 -15.50
CA GLU A 39 7.82 -10.53 -15.62
C GLU A 39 6.47 -11.01 -16.20
N VAL A 40 5.76 -11.88 -15.49
CA VAL A 40 4.43 -12.32 -15.86
C VAL A 40 3.50 -11.15 -15.56
N ARG A 41 3.20 -10.41 -16.62
CA ARG A 41 2.34 -9.23 -16.64
C ARG A 41 0.89 -9.68 -16.69
N ILE A 42 0.23 -9.77 -15.54
CA ILE A 42 -1.21 -10.03 -15.49
C ILE A 42 -1.94 -8.69 -15.34
N ARG A 43 -2.96 -8.48 -16.20
CA ARG A 43 -3.85 -7.33 -16.11
C ARG A 43 -5.00 -7.66 -15.16
N VAL A 44 -5.04 -7.00 -14.01
CA VAL A 44 -6.05 -7.22 -12.96
C VAL A 44 -6.86 -5.94 -12.74
N SER A 45 -8.17 -6.05 -12.49
CA SER A 45 -9.01 -4.90 -12.13
C SER A 45 -8.79 -4.46 -10.69
N VAL A 46 -9.10 -3.19 -10.38
CA VAL A 46 -8.98 -2.61 -9.03
C VAL A 46 -9.68 -3.46 -7.96
N ASP A 47 -10.85 -4.02 -8.28
CA ASP A 47 -11.68 -4.73 -7.30
C ASP A 47 -11.06 -6.04 -6.79
N ARG A 48 -10.05 -6.55 -7.51
CA ARG A 48 -9.36 -7.79 -7.16
C ARG A 48 -8.03 -7.53 -6.48
N ILE A 49 -7.73 -6.27 -6.15
CA ILE A 49 -6.45 -5.86 -5.61
C ILE A 49 -6.65 -5.29 -4.20
N LYS A 50 -5.85 -5.78 -3.25
CA LYS A 50 -5.77 -5.23 -1.89
C LYS A 50 -4.37 -4.65 -1.65
N PRO A 51 -4.20 -3.47 -1.05
CA PRO A 51 -2.86 -2.96 -0.73
C PRO A 51 -2.14 -3.92 0.22
N ALA A 52 -0.84 -4.10 0.01
CA ALA A 52 0.04 -4.81 0.93
C ALA A 52 0.93 -3.79 1.65
N TYR A 53 0.71 -3.64 2.95
CA TYR A 53 1.55 -2.82 3.81
C TYR A 53 2.78 -3.63 4.20
N ILE A 54 3.97 -3.10 3.91
CA ILE A 54 5.24 -3.67 4.34
C ILE A 54 5.65 -2.91 5.59
N LEU A 55 5.91 -3.61 6.69
CA LEU A 55 6.56 -3.01 7.86
C LEU A 55 8.03 -2.80 7.50
N ALA A 56 8.59 -1.63 7.81
CA ALA A 56 9.82 -1.09 7.24
C ALA A 56 11.12 -1.88 7.51
N ASP A 57 11.04 -3.07 8.10
CA ASP A 57 12.19 -3.91 8.44
C ASP A 57 12.70 -4.75 7.25
N ASP A 58 11.99 -4.76 6.11
CA ASP A 58 12.44 -5.41 4.87
C ASP A 58 13.09 -4.41 3.89
N PRO A 59 14.42 -4.37 3.75
CA PRO A 59 15.15 -3.34 2.99
C PRO A 59 15.00 -3.42 1.45
N THR A 60 14.14 -4.31 0.91
CA THR A 60 14.10 -4.58 -0.55
C THR A 60 13.08 -3.73 -1.33
N SER A 61 12.39 -2.78 -0.70
CA SER A 61 11.43 -1.89 -1.38
C SER A 61 11.84 -0.42 -1.28
N LEU A 62 12.90 -0.04 -2.00
CA LEU A 62 13.16 1.37 -2.33
C LEU A 62 12.15 1.84 -3.41
N GLY A 63 10.92 2.15 -2.98
CA GLY A 63 10.01 3.06 -3.69
C GLY A 63 10.21 4.50 -3.19
N PRO A 64 9.72 5.53 -3.92
CA PRO A 64 10.15 6.90 -3.74
C PRO A 64 10.02 7.30 -2.27
N SER A 65 11.14 7.79 -1.73
CA SER A 65 11.28 8.33 -0.39
C SER A 65 9.95 8.92 0.08
N LEU A 66 9.40 8.36 1.17
CA LEU A 66 8.48 9.13 1.99
C LEU A 66 9.13 10.50 2.19
N PRO A 67 8.39 11.62 2.09
CA PRO A 67 8.91 12.86 2.61
C PRO A 67 9.24 12.59 4.07
N THR A 68 10.53 12.58 4.40
CA THR A 68 11.01 12.59 5.78
C THR A 68 10.22 13.69 6.48
N PRO A 69 9.39 13.40 7.51
CA PRO A 69 8.70 14.43 8.25
C PRO A 69 9.70 15.09 9.18
N GLY A 70 10.63 15.81 8.59
CA GLY A 70 11.50 16.76 9.25
C GLY A 70 11.11 18.15 8.76
N SER A 71 10.03 18.71 9.28
CA SER A 71 9.93 20.16 9.57
C SER A 71 8.55 20.53 10.15
N SER A 72 8.58 21.23 11.29
CA SER A 72 7.47 21.87 12.02
C SER A 72 6.32 20.98 12.52
N ARG A 73 6.54 20.37 13.69
CA ARG A 73 5.46 19.81 14.53
C ARG A 73 4.69 20.99 15.16
N THR A 74 3.67 21.50 14.47
CA THR A 74 2.78 22.54 15.02
C THR A 74 1.98 21.94 16.18
N THR A 75 2.46 22.15 17.40
CA THR A 75 1.69 21.82 18.60
C THR A 75 0.50 22.77 18.65
N ILE A 76 -0.70 22.28 18.32
CA ILE A 76 -1.93 23.06 18.47
C ILE A 76 -2.33 23.04 19.95
N THR A 77 -2.39 24.22 20.56
CA THR A 77 -2.90 24.42 21.92
C THR A 77 -4.36 24.81 21.86
N THR A 78 -5.21 24.08 22.59
CA THR A 78 -6.62 24.45 22.78
C THR A 78 -6.75 25.64 23.73
N HIS A 79 -7.92 26.28 23.77
CA HIS A 79 -8.23 27.41 24.67
C HIS A 79 -7.96 27.10 26.15
N SER A 80 -8.03 25.84 26.57
CA SER A 80 -7.71 25.39 27.93
C SER A 80 -6.21 25.12 28.16
N GLY A 81 -5.34 25.45 27.21
CA GLY A 81 -3.91 25.15 27.26
C GLY A 81 -3.55 23.68 27.05
N ARG A 82 -4.52 22.81 26.72
CA ARG A 82 -4.25 21.39 26.48
C ARG A 82 -3.63 21.21 25.10
N ARG A 83 -2.46 20.56 25.06
CA ARG A 83 -1.74 20.18 23.83
C ARG A 83 -2.41 18.93 23.26
N VAL A 84 -2.78 18.97 21.98
CA VAL A 84 -3.36 17.83 21.26
C VAL A 84 -2.53 17.51 20.04
N HIS A 85 -2.30 16.22 19.83
CA HIS A 85 -1.56 15.70 18.69
C HIS A 85 -2.56 15.16 17.68
N PHE A 86 -2.79 15.89 16.59
CA PHE A 86 -3.53 15.36 15.46
C PHE A 86 -2.55 14.60 14.58
N THR A 87 -2.83 13.32 14.34
CA THR A 87 -2.11 12.55 13.33
C THR A 87 -2.69 12.88 11.96
N ASP A 88 -1.84 13.35 11.05
CA ASP A 88 -2.20 13.89 9.72
C ASP A 88 -2.74 12.87 8.70
N PHE A 89 -3.19 11.69 9.14
CA PHE A 89 -3.61 10.62 8.23
C PHE A 89 -4.94 10.90 7.47
N PHE A 90 -5.56 12.06 7.67
CA PHE A 90 -6.88 12.41 7.11
C PHE A 90 -6.98 13.83 6.53
N GLN A 91 -5.91 14.41 5.99
CA GLN A 91 -6.05 15.63 5.18
C GLN A 91 -6.30 15.25 3.72
N ALA A 92 -7.49 15.64 3.22
CA ALA A 92 -7.94 15.46 1.84
C ALA A 92 -7.53 16.65 0.96
#